data_AF-K2AIL7-F1
#
_entry.id   AF-K2AIL7-F1
#
_cell.length_a   1.000
_cell.length_b   1.000
_cell.length_c   1.000
_cell.angle_alpha   90.00
_cell.angle_beta   90.00
_cell.angle_gamma   90.00
#
_symmetry.space_group_name_H-M   'P 1'
#
loop_
_entity.id
_entity.type
_entity.pdbx_description
1 polymer ?
#
loop_
_entity_poly.entity_id
_entity_poly.type
_entity_poly.pdbx_seq_one_letter_code
_entity_poly.pdbx_strand_id
1 'polypeptide(L)'
;MTKGLIYIITGDGKGKTTASFGLALRAAGNGWKTLVIQFLKDGSWKSGEVEYIAKHIPEIDVISCGGGFVGIAHDNKSKSHHINKAEEAFKIMADKLKKGDYQLLILDEINVAIDLKLIELSHVTQFLKTKPKNLHVVLTGRNAHPTIIKLANMVSEIKNIKHPFNNGQTAQKGIDY
;
A
#
# COMPACT_ATOMS: atom_id res chain seq x y z
N MET A 1 16.06 -20.19 -6.49
CA MET A 1 15.02 -19.14 -6.43
C MET A 1 14.81 -18.75 -4.98
N THR A 2 14.80 -17.45 -4.67
CA THR A 2 14.60 -16.92 -3.31
C THR A 2 13.12 -17.01 -2.90
N LYS A 3 12.86 -17.34 -1.63
CA LYS A 3 11.51 -17.37 -1.06
C LYS A 3 11.02 -15.93 -0.86
N GLY A 4 9.87 -15.60 -1.45
CA GLY A 4 9.23 -14.30 -1.28
C GLY A 4 8.73 -14.09 0.15
N LEU A 5 9.05 -12.94 0.72
CA LEU A 5 8.81 -12.59 2.13
C LEU A 5 7.63 -11.62 2.28
N ILE A 6 7.01 -11.61 3.47
CA ILE A 6 5.93 -10.69 3.83
C ILE A 6 6.47 -9.66 4.81
N TYR A 7 6.39 -8.39 4.43
CA TYR A 7 6.83 -7.24 5.23
C TYR A 7 5.65 -6.37 5.62
N ILE A 8 5.67 -5.82 6.82
CA ILE A 8 4.71 -4.82 7.28
C ILE A 8 5.46 -3.57 7.69
N ILE A 9 4.99 -2.40 7.23
CA ILE A 9 5.44 -1.10 7.69
C ILE A 9 4.23 -0.36 8.28
N THR A 10 4.11 -0.34 9.60
CA THR A 10 2.95 0.20 10.34
C THR A 10 3.36 1.29 11.33
N GLY A 11 2.46 1.68 12.24
CA GLY A 11 2.66 2.75 13.22
C GLY A 11 2.15 4.11 12.77
N ASP A 12 2.05 5.06 13.71
CA ASP A 12 1.44 6.37 13.49
C ASP A 12 2.34 7.39 12.80
N GLY A 13 3.66 7.16 12.78
CA GLY A 13 4.63 8.08 12.21
C GLY A 13 4.58 8.15 10.68
N LYS A 14 5.01 9.29 10.14
CA LYS A 14 5.21 9.49 8.70
C LYS A 14 6.39 8.65 8.22
N GLY A 15 6.23 8.00 7.06
CA GLY A 15 7.32 7.28 6.41
C GLY A 15 6.96 5.91 5.84
N LYS A 16 5.77 5.37 6.14
CA LYS A 16 5.37 4.01 5.76
C LYS A 16 5.34 3.82 4.24
N THR A 17 4.52 4.63 3.57
CA THR A 17 4.39 4.64 2.11
C THR A 17 5.71 5.03 1.43
N THR A 18 6.40 6.07 1.89
CA THR A 18 7.68 6.48 1.28
C THR A 18 8.75 5.39 1.40
N ALA A 19 8.79 4.64 2.52
CA ALA A 19 9.68 3.50 2.67
C ALA A 19 9.33 2.36 1.70
N SER A 20 8.05 2.05 1.48
CA SER A 20 7.67 1.03 0.50
C SER A 20 8.00 1.46 -0.94
N PHE A 21 7.81 2.73 -1.29
CA PHE A 21 8.21 3.26 -2.60
C PHE A 21 9.74 3.27 -2.78
N GLY A 22 10.51 3.57 -1.73
CA GLY A 22 11.97 3.42 -1.76
C GLY A 22 12.41 1.97 -2.00
N LEU A 23 11.68 1.00 -1.45
CA LEU A 23 11.91 -0.42 -1.75
C LEU A 23 11.53 -0.77 -3.21
N ALA A 24 10.44 -0.21 -3.74
CA ALA A 24 10.07 -0.37 -5.14
C ALA A 24 11.17 0.17 -6.08
N LEU A 25 11.73 1.34 -5.77
CA LEU A 25 12.84 1.92 -6.53
C LEU A 25 14.09 1.03 -6.46
N ARG A 26 14.41 0.47 -5.28
CA ARG A 26 15.50 -0.50 -5.14
C ARG A 26 15.26 -1.74 -6.00
N ALA A 27 14.03 -2.26 -6.03
CA ALA A 27 13.67 -3.41 -6.85
C ALA A 27 13.83 -3.08 -8.35
N ALA A 28 13.30 -1.95 -8.81
CA ALA A 28 13.45 -1.48 -10.18
C ALA A 28 14.92 -1.31 -10.61
N GLY A 29 15.77 -0.74 -9.74
CA GLY A 29 17.22 -0.64 -9.97
C GLY A 29 17.94 -1.99 -10.12
N ASN A 30 17.30 -3.09 -9.75
CA ASN A 30 17.78 -4.47 -9.97
C ASN A 30 16.96 -5.21 -11.06
N GLY A 31 16.20 -4.48 -11.89
CA GLY A 31 15.40 -5.03 -12.98
C GLY A 31 14.14 -5.78 -12.54
N TRP A 32 13.73 -5.66 -11.28
CA TRP A 32 12.51 -6.31 -10.78
C TRP A 32 11.28 -5.47 -11.05
N LYS A 33 10.21 -6.12 -11.46
CA LYS A 33 8.90 -5.51 -11.59
C LYS A 33 8.18 -5.46 -10.25
N THR A 34 7.63 -4.29 -9.96
CA THR A 34 6.84 -4.02 -8.76
C THR A 34 5.41 -3.66 -9.13
N LEU A 35 4.44 -4.28 -8.46
CA LEU A 35 3.04 -3.86 -8.50
C LEU A 35 2.70 -3.13 -7.20
N VAL A 36 2.17 -1.92 -7.30
CA VAL A 36 1.67 -1.12 -6.17
C VAL A 36 0.16 -0.96 -6.31
N ILE A 37 -0.59 -1.36 -5.28
CA ILE A 37 -2.04 -1.18 -5.17
C ILE A 37 -2.32 -0.26 -4.00
N GLN A 38 -2.96 0.88 -4.25
CA GLN A 38 -3.30 1.85 -3.20
C GLN A 38 -4.79 1.74 -2.85
N PHE A 39 -5.10 1.37 -1.60
CA PHE A 39 -6.47 1.06 -1.17
C PHE A 39 -7.30 2.28 -0.75
N LEU A 40 -6.66 3.41 -0.43
CA LEU A 40 -7.36 4.62 0.02
C LEU A 40 -7.26 5.80 -0.96
N LYS A 41 -6.41 5.73 -1.99
CA LYS A 41 -6.25 6.82 -2.96
C LYS A 41 -7.11 6.53 -4.20
N ASP A 42 -7.92 7.49 -4.62
CA ASP A 42 -8.80 7.39 -5.80
C ASP A 42 -8.16 7.88 -7.11
N GLY A 43 -6.85 8.19 -7.07
CA GLY A 43 -6.10 8.68 -8.21
C GLY A 43 -6.37 10.14 -8.58
N SER A 44 -7.32 10.82 -7.90
CA SER A 44 -7.54 12.26 -8.10
C SER A 44 -6.38 13.10 -7.57
N TRP A 45 -5.76 12.65 -6.47
CA TRP A 45 -4.55 13.25 -5.92
C TRP A 45 -3.31 12.63 -6.54
N LYS A 46 -2.67 13.37 -7.45
CA LYS A 46 -1.43 12.94 -8.09
C LYS A 46 -0.25 13.28 -7.19
N SER A 47 0.27 12.28 -6.48
CA SER A 47 1.51 12.44 -5.73
C SER A 47 2.73 12.36 -6.64
N GLY A 48 3.81 13.03 -6.24
CA GLY A 48 5.02 13.15 -7.04
C GLY A 48 5.62 11.80 -7.44
N GLU A 49 5.57 10.81 -6.54
CA GLU A 49 6.09 9.46 -6.84
C GLU A 49 5.29 8.76 -7.94
N VAL A 50 3.96 8.90 -7.96
CA VAL A 50 3.10 8.25 -8.96
C VAL A 50 3.35 8.83 -10.34
N GLU A 51 3.42 10.16 -10.44
CA GLU A 51 3.66 10.84 -11.72
C GLU A 51 5.06 10.56 -12.26
N TYR A 52 6.08 10.56 -11.40
CA TYR A 52 7.45 10.30 -11.82
C TYR A 52 7.63 8.85 -12.26
N ILE A 53 7.14 7.90 -11.47
CA ILE A 53 7.20 6.47 -11.79
C ILE A 53 6.52 6.18 -13.13
N ALA A 54 5.30 6.68 -13.34
CA ALA A 54 4.55 6.44 -14.56
C ALA A 54 5.28 6.94 -15.83
N LYS A 55 6.13 7.95 -15.71
CA LYS A 55 6.90 8.53 -16.81
C LYS A 55 8.28 7.91 -17.01
N HIS A 56 8.93 7.47 -15.93
CA HIS A 56 10.37 7.20 -15.95
C HIS A 56 10.78 5.82 -15.45
N ILE A 57 9.90 5.07 -14.78
CA ILE A 57 10.25 3.80 -14.15
C ILE A 57 9.24 2.72 -14.56
N PRO A 58 9.37 2.16 -15.79
CA PRO A 58 8.42 1.19 -16.35
C PRO A 58 8.36 -0.13 -15.58
N GLU A 59 9.33 -0.40 -14.70
CA GLU A 59 9.34 -1.56 -13.82
C GLU A 59 8.30 -1.46 -12.69
N ILE A 60 7.77 -0.27 -12.38
CA ILE A 60 6.84 -0.07 -11.27
C ILE A 60 5.46 0.31 -11.82
N ASP A 61 4.50 -0.61 -11.68
CA ASP A 61 3.10 -0.35 -11.96
C ASP A 61 2.41 0.16 -10.70
N VAL A 62 1.85 1.36 -10.74
CA VAL A 62 1.06 1.91 -9.63
C VAL A 62 -0.41 2.02 -10.03
N ILE A 63 -1.28 1.42 -9.23
CA ILE A 63 -2.73 1.43 -9.43
C ILE A 63 -3.42 1.98 -8.18
N SER A 64 -4.02 3.17 -8.33
CA SER A 64 -4.82 3.81 -7.28
C SER A 64 -6.29 3.39 -7.46
N CYS A 65 -6.77 2.48 -6.61
CA CYS A 65 -8.10 1.88 -6.74
C CYS A 65 -9.07 2.32 -5.63
N GLY A 66 -8.59 3.06 -4.64
CA GLY A 66 -9.37 3.45 -3.47
C GLY A 66 -10.53 4.39 -3.80
N GLY A 67 -11.47 4.50 -2.87
CA GLY A 67 -12.54 5.49 -2.94
C GLY A 67 -12.13 6.88 -2.46
N GLY A 68 -10.88 7.12 -2.08
CA GLY A 68 -10.46 8.30 -1.36
C GLY A 68 -10.36 8.04 0.15
N PHE A 69 -9.85 9.01 0.91
CA PHE A 69 -9.74 8.89 2.36
C PHE A 69 -11.13 8.77 3.01
N VAL A 70 -11.27 7.85 3.96
CA VAL A 70 -12.55 7.50 4.56
C VAL A 70 -12.78 8.25 5.87
N GLY A 71 -13.97 8.83 6.06
CA GLY A 71 -14.39 9.42 7.33
C GLY A 71 -13.68 10.72 7.70
N ILE A 72 -13.03 11.38 6.74
CA ILE A 72 -12.47 12.73 6.90
C ILE A 72 -13.52 13.79 6.55
N ALA A 73 -13.31 15.05 6.95
CA ALA A 73 -14.28 16.14 6.81
C ALA A 73 -14.79 16.40 5.37
N HIS A 74 -14.06 15.92 4.36
CA HIS A 74 -14.41 16.06 2.94
C HIS A 74 -14.82 14.74 2.25
N ASP A 75 -14.96 13.65 3.01
CA ASP A 75 -15.47 12.40 2.48
C ASP A 75 -16.99 12.45 2.34
N ASN A 76 -17.45 12.61 1.10
CA ASN A 76 -18.87 12.62 0.73
C ASN A 76 -19.36 11.26 0.20
N LYS A 77 -18.53 10.21 0.27
CA LYS A 77 -18.83 8.89 -0.29
C LYS A 77 -19.35 7.97 0.82
N SER A 78 -20.21 7.02 0.46
CA SER A 78 -20.72 6.04 1.41
C SER A 78 -19.65 5.02 1.78
N LYS A 79 -19.77 4.40 2.97
CA LYS A 79 -18.91 3.26 3.33
C LYS A 79 -18.99 2.12 2.32
N SER A 80 -20.17 1.86 1.76
CA SER A 80 -20.36 0.84 0.71
C SER A 80 -19.58 1.14 -0.56
N HIS A 81 -19.45 2.41 -0.95
CA HIS A 81 -18.59 2.81 -2.07
C HIS A 81 -17.13 2.44 -1.81
N HIS A 82 -16.62 2.74 -0.61
CA HIS A 82 -15.25 2.41 -0.21
C HIS A 82 -15.00 0.90 -0.14
N ILE A 83 -15.97 0.11 0.35
CA ILE A 83 -15.91 -1.37 0.32
C ILE A 83 -15.79 -1.86 -1.12
N ASN A 84 -16.69 -1.42 -2.01
CA ASN A 84 -16.67 -1.84 -3.41
C ASN A 84 -15.32 -1.51 -4.09
N LYS A 85 -14.75 -0.35 -3.79
CA LYS A 85 -13.44 0.07 -4.31
C LYS A 85 -12.29 -0.79 -3.78
N ALA A 86 -12.30 -1.14 -2.49
CA ALA A 86 -11.31 -2.04 -1.91
C ALA A 86 -11.41 -3.46 -2.50
N GLU A 87 -12.61 -3.97 -2.74
CA GLU A 87 -12.80 -5.27 -3.42
C GLU A 87 -12.35 -5.24 -4.88
N GLU A 88 -12.66 -4.16 -5.60
CA GLU A 88 -12.19 -3.93 -6.97
C GLU A 88 -10.66 -3.89 -7.03
N ALA A 89 -10.01 -3.19 -6.10
CA ALA A 89 -8.56 -3.14 -5.96
C ALA A 89 -7.95 -4.55 -5.84
N PHE A 90 -8.58 -5.41 -5.03
CA PHE A 90 -8.11 -6.78 -4.83
C PHE A 90 -8.29 -7.66 -6.07
N LYS A 91 -9.37 -7.47 -6.84
CA LYS A 91 -9.58 -8.15 -8.12
C LYS A 91 -8.53 -7.72 -9.15
N ILE A 92 -8.29 -6.42 -9.29
CA ILE A 92 -7.27 -5.86 -10.18
C ILE A 92 -5.88 -6.39 -9.82
N MET A 93 -5.55 -6.41 -8.53
CA MET A 93 -4.31 -7.00 -8.02
C MET A 93 -4.16 -8.45 -8.49
N ALA A 94 -5.16 -9.29 -8.26
CA ALA A 94 -5.11 -10.70 -8.61
C ALA A 94 -4.94 -10.90 -10.12
N ASP A 95 -5.63 -10.11 -10.95
CA ASP A 95 -5.52 -10.19 -12.41
C ASP A 95 -4.16 -9.72 -12.93
N LYS A 96 -3.60 -8.66 -12.34
CA LYS A 96 -2.25 -8.19 -12.68
C LYS A 96 -1.19 -9.20 -12.31
N LEU A 97 -1.25 -9.78 -11.10
CA LEU A 97 -0.31 -10.82 -10.67
C LEU A 97 -0.35 -12.08 -11.54
N LYS A 98 -1.51 -12.41 -12.13
CA LYS A 98 -1.62 -13.55 -13.07
C LYS A 98 -0.99 -13.24 -14.43
N LYS A 99 -1.10 -12.00 -14.89
CA LYS A 99 -0.68 -11.58 -16.25
C LYS A 99 0.76 -11.08 -16.30
N GLY A 100 1.29 -10.58 -15.19
CA GLY A 100 2.62 -9.99 -15.08
C GLY A 100 3.58 -10.84 -14.26
N ASP A 101 4.86 -10.71 -14.59
CA ASP A 101 5.96 -11.30 -13.80
C ASP A 101 6.46 -10.27 -12.79
N TYR A 102 5.73 -10.12 -11.68
CA TYR A 102 6.10 -9.23 -10.57
C TYR A 102 6.87 -9.99 -9.49
N GLN A 103 7.98 -9.41 -9.03
CA GLN A 103 8.76 -9.95 -7.91
C GLN A 103 8.40 -9.26 -6.59
N LEU A 104 7.86 -8.04 -6.65
CA LEU A 104 7.43 -7.26 -5.49
C LEU A 104 5.98 -6.79 -5.66
N LEU A 105 5.18 -6.96 -4.61
CA LEU A 105 3.85 -6.40 -4.46
C LEU A 105 3.82 -5.48 -3.24
N ILE A 106 3.30 -4.27 -3.42
CA ILE A 106 3.05 -3.31 -2.35
C ILE A 106 1.54 -3.09 -2.26
N LEU A 107 0.99 -3.39 -1.08
CA LEU A 107 -0.39 -3.13 -0.71
C LEU A 107 -0.40 -1.89 0.19
N ASP A 108 -0.51 -0.72 -0.43
CA ASP A 108 -0.42 0.56 0.26
C ASP A 108 -1.75 0.89 0.97
N GLU A 109 -1.66 1.21 2.25
CA GLU A 109 -2.79 1.48 3.17
C GLU A 109 -3.79 0.33 3.34
N ILE A 110 -3.39 -0.91 3.01
CA ILE A 110 -4.21 -2.12 3.23
C ILE A 110 -4.53 -2.35 4.72
N ASN A 111 -3.60 -2.02 5.62
CA ASN A 111 -3.83 -2.19 7.05
C ASN A 111 -5.00 -1.31 7.53
N VAL A 112 -5.06 -0.08 7.04
CA VAL A 112 -6.15 0.85 7.34
C VAL A 112 -7.46 0.37 6.69
N ALA A 113 -7.42 -0.13 5.46
CA ALA A 113 -8.61 -0.69 4.81
C ALA A 113 -9.21 -1.86 5.59
N ILE A 114 -8.38 -2.72 6.19
CA ILE A 114 -8.83 -3.82 7.06
C ILE A 114 -9.42 -3.28 8.37
N ASP A 115 -8.72 -2.34 9.02
CA ASP A 115 -9.14 -1.73 10.29
C ASP A 115 -10.52 -1.05 10.16
N LEU A 116 -10.74 -0.36 9.03
CA LEU A 116 -12.01 0.27 8.69
C LEU A 116 -13.09 -0.71 8.20
N LYS A 117 -12.76 -2.00 8.08
CA LYS A 117 -13.64 -3.06 7.53
C LYS A 117 -14.11 -2.75 6.11
N LEU A 118 -13.20 -2.27 5.26
CA LEU A 118 -13.43 -2.06 3.82
C LEU A 118 -13.13 -3.32 3.01
N ILE A 119 -12.25 -4.17 3.54
CA ILE A 119 -11.94 -5.48 2.97
C ILE A 119 -11.87 -6.51 4.09
N GLU A 120 -12.40 -7.70 3.81
CA GLU A 120 -12.39 -8.80 4.76
C GLU A 120 -10.97 -9.29 5.06
N LEU A 121 -10.64 -9.41 6.35
CA LEU A 121 -9.35 -9.91 6.82
C LEU A 121 -9.04 -11.31 6.27
N SER A 122 -10.06 -12.15 6.11
CA SER A 122 -9.94 -13.51 5.58
C SER A 122 -9.40 -13.52 4.15
N HIS A 123 -9.86 -12.61 3.29
CA HIS A 123 -9.39 -12.50 1.91
C HIS A 123 -7.89 -12.18 1.85
N VAL A 124 -7.45 -11.21 2.65
CA VAL A 124 -6.04 -10.79 2.69
C VAL A 124 -5.17 -11.92 3.28
N THR A 125 -5.58 -12.51 4.39
CA THR A 125 -4.79 -13.57 5.04
C THR A 125 -4.73 -14.85 4.21
N GLN A 126 -5.79 -15.19 3.46
CA GLN A 126 -5.78 -16.31 2.52
C GLN A 126 -4.79 -16.05 1.38
N PHE A 127 -4.83 -14.87 0.77
CA PHE A 127 -3.86 -14.48 -0.27
C PHE A 127 -2.42 -14.55 0.25
N LEU A 128 -2.12 -14.01 1.43
CA LEU A 128 -0.76 -14.03 1.97
C LEU A 128 -0.23 -15.46 2.18
N LYS A 129 -1.11 -16.41 2.52
CA LYS A 129 -0.75 -17.83 2.66
C LYS A 129 -0.54 -18.54 1.32
N THR A 130 -1.26 -18.13 0.28
CA THR A 130 -1.27 -18.79 -1.04
C THR A 130 -0.53 -18.02 -2.13
N LYS A 131 0.06 -16.87 -1.81
CA LYS A 131 0.82 -16.04 -2.74
C LYS A 131 1.89 -16.84 -3.49
N PRO A 132 2.29 -16.42 -4.71
CA PRO A 132 3.40 -17.04 -5.42
C PRO A 132 4.66 -17.16 -4.57
N LYS A 133 5.39 -18.27 -4.72
CA LYS A 133 6.53 -18.63 -3.86
C LYS A 133 7.65 -17.58 -3.87
N ASN A 134 7.85 -16.91 -5.00
CA ASN A 134 8.89 -15.90 -5.23
C ASN A 134 8.38 -14.45 -5.04
N LEU A 135 7.09 -14.22 -4.84
CA LEU A 135 6.54 -12.86 -4.69
C LEU A 135 6.81 -12.31 -3.29
N HIS A 136 7.52 -11.20 -3.19
CA HIS A 136 7.63 -10.41 -1.97
C HIS A 136 6.38 -9.53 -1.83
N VAL A 137 5.87 -9.38 -0.61
CA VAL A 137 4.66 -8.58 -0.32
C VAL A 137 4.94 -7.61 0.80
N VAL A 138 4.62 -6.33 0.60
CA VAL A 138 4.73 -5.26 1.60
C VAL A 138 3.33 -4.74 1.89
N LEU A 139 2.96 -4.70 3.16
CA LEU A 139 1.71 -4.11 3.63
C LEU A 139 2.02 -2.83 4.40
N THR A 140 1.39 -1.72 4.02
CA THR A 140 1.56 -0.45 4.74
C THR A 140 0.24 0.00 5.38
N GLY A 141 0.37 1.03 6.22
CA GLY A 141 -0.74 1.68 6.88
C GLY A 141 -0.73 1.44 8.39
N ARG A 142 -1.49 2.27 9.11
CA ARG A 142 -1.65 2.18 10.57
C ARG A 142 -2.41 0.91 10.96
N ASN A 143 -2.37 0.55 12.25
CA ASN A 143 -3.21 -0.49 12.84
C ASN A 143 -3.12 -1.87 12.14
N ALA A 144 -1.91 -2.34 11.83
CA ALA A 144 -1.74 -3.67 11.24
C ALA A 144 -2.39 -4.75 12.12
N HIS A 145 -3.33 -5.52 11.55
CA HIS A 145 -4.10 -6.50 12.30
C HIS A 145 -3.19 -7.60 12.89
N PRO A 146 -3.38 -8.04 14.16
CA PRO A 146 -2.51 -9.04 14.80
C PRO A 146 -2.34 -10.35 14.00
N THR A 147 -3.40 -10.81 13.33
CA THR A 147 -3.34 -11.98 12.45
C THR A 147 -2.39 -11.79 11.27
N ILE A 148 -2.30 -10.58 10.69
CA ILE A 148 -1.37 -10.29 9.60
C ILE A 148 0.05 -10.18 10.13
N ILE A 149 0.24 -9.54 11.29
CA ILE A 149 1.54 -9.48 11.99
C ILE A 149 2.12 -10.88 12.18
N LYS A 150 1.31 -11.84 12.63
CA LYS A 150 1.74 -13.25 12.81
C LYS A 150 2.17 -13.94 11.51
N LEU A 151 1.67 -13.50 10.36
CA LEU A 151 2.04 -14.05 9.05
C LEU A 151 3.30 -13.40 8.45
N ALA A 152 3.69 -12.22 8.95
CA ALA A 152 4.80 -11.47 8.40
C ALA A 152 6.15 -12.04 8.81
N ASN A 153 7.12 -11.92 7.91
CA ASN A 153 8.53 -12.21 8.18
C ASN A 153 9.24 -11.01 8.83
N MET A 154 8.77 -9.80 8.56
CA MET A 154 9.28 -8.57 9.14
C MET A 154 8.13 -7.61 9.43
N VAL A 155 8.18 -6.98 10.60
CA VAL A 155 7.29 -5.87 10.95
C VAL A 155 8.16 -4.72 11.44
N SER A 156 7.98 -3.56 10.85
CA SER A 156 8.59 -2.30 11.29
C SER A 156 7.49 -1.33 11.71
N GLU A 157 7.62 -0.79 12.92
CA GLU A 157 6.72 0.23 13.45
C GLU A 157 7.41 1.59 13.35
N ILE A 158 6.82 2.50 12.59
CA ILE A 158 7.26 3.90 12.52
C ILE A 158 6.50 4.67 13.60
N LYS A 159 7.20 5.00 14.69
CA LYS A 159 6.65 5.78 15.80
C LYS A 159 6.62 7.26 15.48
N ASN A 160 5.52 7.93 15.84
CA ASN A 160 5.41 9.38 15.72
C ASN A 160 6.08 10.08 16.91
N ILE A 161 7.41 10.20 16.89
CA ILE A 161 8.16 10.89 17.95
C ILE A 161 7.94 12.41 17.89
N LYS A 162 7.90 12.99 16.69
CA LYS A 162 7.60 14.40 16.44
C LYS A 162 7.08 14.56 15.00
N HIS A 163 6.09 15.42 14.81
CA HIS A 163 5.56 15.75 13.48
C HIS A 163 5.36 17.26 13.33
N PRO A 164 5.74 17.88 12.19
CA PRO A 164 5.56 19.32 11.96
C PRO A 164 4.10 19.79 12.08
N PHE A 165 3.16 18.93 11.70
CA PHE A 165 1.72 19.17 11.87
C PHE A 165 1.31 19.49 13.31
N ASN A 166 1.98 18.90 14.31
CA ASN A 166 1.69 19.18 15.72
C ASN A 166 2.01 20.64 16.10
N ASN A 167 2.82 21.32 15.29
CA ASN A 167 3.17 22.73 15.43
C ASN A 167 2.45 23.62 14.39
N GLY A 168 1.36 23.13 13.80
CA GLY A 168 0.53 23.89 12.86
C GLY A 168 1.08 23.98 11.42
N GLN A 169 2.17 23.28 11.09
CA GLN A 169 2.65 23.25 9.71
C GLN A 169 1.75 22.38 8.83
N THR A 170 1.35 22.93 7.68
CA THR A 170 0.55 22.24 6.68
C THR A 170 1.41 21.36 5.78
N ALA A 171 0.76 20.46 5.03
CA ALA A 171 1.43 19.56 4.10
C ALA A 171 2.14 20.32 2.97
N GLN A 172 3.36 19.91 2.63
CA GLN A 172 4.20 20.54 1.62
C GLN A 172 4.46 19.60 0.43
N LYS A 173 4.33 20.15 -0.79
CA LYS A 173 4.65 19.43 -2.04
C LYS A 173 6.12 19.01 -2.06
N GLY A 174 6.38 17.76 -2.44
CA GLY A 174 7.71 17.12 -2.46
C GLY A 174 8.15 16.54 -1.11
N ILE A 175 7.42 16.81 -0.02
CA ILE A 175 7.71 16.29 1.32
C ILE A 175 6.58 15.38 1.80
N ASP A 176 5.34 15.85 1.74
CA ASP A 176 4.15 15.14 2.21
C ASP A 176 3.34 14.54 1.05
N TYR A 177 3.44 15.11 -0.15
CA TYR A 177 2.80 14.62 -1.38
C TYR A 177 3.50 15.08 -2.67
#